data_AF-A0A6J3E5I1-F1
#
_entry.id   AF-A0A6J3E5I1-F1
#
_cell.length_a   1.000
_cell.length_b   1.000
_cell.length_c   1.000
_cell.angle_alpha   90.00
_cell.angle_beta   90.00
_cell.angle_gamma   90.00
#
_symmetry.space_group_name_H-M   'P 1'
#
loop_
_entity.id
_entity.type
_entity.pdbx_description
1 polymer ?
#
loop_
_entity_poly.entity_id
_entity_poly.type
_entity_poly.pdbx_seq_one_letter_code
_entity_poly.pdbx_strand_id
1 'polypeptide(L)'
;MLRLGAVTLRVLLGGRARAPPGALLSPALSSAPSAPSSAPPQPLVVELKAGKKYAWCSCGHSKTQPFCDGSHRTAAPGVSPLRFTAEADGAAPLCACKRTRTPPFCDGSHREQAAPPGPRP
;
A
#
# COMPACT_ATOMS: atom_id res chain seq x y z
N MET A 1 22.44 86.28 -18.78
CA MET A 1 21.27 86.18 -17.88
C MET A 1 21.35 84.85 -17.16
N LEU A 2 21.77 84.90 -15.89
CA LEU A 2 22.23 83.82 -15.04
C LEU A 2 21.06 82.89 -14.61
N ARG A 3 21.19 81.57 -14.76
CA ARG A 3 20.29 80.61 -14.12
C ARG A 3 21.07 79.68 -13.20
N LEU A 4 21.05 80.03 -11.90
CA LEU A 4 21.31 79.14 -10.78
C LEU A 4 20.27 78.00 -10.80
N GLY A 5 20.72 76.77 -10.57
CA GLY A 5 19.84 75.61 -10.43
C GLY A 5 20.56 74.46 -9.72
N ALA A 6 20.18 74.24 -8.48
CA ALA A 6 20.84 73.46 -7.44
C ALA A 6 21.16 71.97 -7.77
N VAL A 7 22.31 71.57 -7.22
CA VAL A 7 22.72 70.23 -6.83
C VAL A 7 21.63 69.52 -6.02
N THR A 8 21.32 68.26 -6.32
CA THR A 8 21.05 67.23 -5.31
C THR A 8 21.32 65.84 -5.90
N LEU A 9 22.46 65.25 -5.51
CA LEU A 9 22.77 63.85 -5.71
C LEU A 9 22.05 63.04 -4.61
N ARG A 10 21.13 62.14 -5.00
CA ARG A 10 20.60 61.12 -4.09
C ARG A 10 20.75 59.73 -4.71
N VAL A 11 21.86 59.09 -4.38
CA VAL A 11 22.03 57.64 -4.42
C VAL A 11 21.32 57.07 -3.20
N LEU A 12 20.31 56.20 -3.42
CA LEU A 12 19.92 55.20 -2.43
C LEU A 12 19.66 53.88 -3.14
N LEU A 13 20.49 52.91 -2.71
CA LEU A 13 20.48 51.51 -3.06
C LEU A 13 19.16 50.84 -2.66
N GLY A 14 18.84 49.73 -3.34
CA GLY A 14 18.25 48.57 -2.67
C GLY A 14 16.82 48.23 -3.09
N GLY A 15 16.70 47.39 -4.10
CA GLY A 15 15.48 46.61 -4.33
C GLY A 15 15.24 45.59 -3.23
N ARG A 16 13.97 45.21 -3.06
CA ARG A 16 13.53 43.87 -2.65
C ARG A 16 12.01 43.78 -2.85
N ALA A 17 11.61 43.08 -3.89
CA ALA A 17 10.21 42.75 -4.17
C ALA A 17 9.65 41.91 -3.01
N ARG A 18 8.48 42.32 -2.49
CA ARG A 18 7.68 41.53 -1.55
C ARG A 18 6.90 40.48 -2.34
N ALA A 19 7.04 39.21 -1.95
CA ALA A 19 6.18 38.12 -2.43
C ALA A 19 4.76 38.25 -1.86
N PRO A 20 3.71 37.83 -2.60
CA PRO A 20 2.32 37.90 -2.13
C PRO A 20 2.00 36.81 -1.08
N PRO A 21 1.03 37.06 -0.17
CA PRO A 21 0.52 36.05 0.73
C PRO A 21 -0.56 35.23 0.01
N GLY A 22 -0.44 33.91 0.02
CA GLY A 22 -1.49 33.01 -0.46
C GLY A 22 -1.02 32.07 -1.57
N ALA A 23 -0.27 31.04 -1.19
CA ALA A 23 -0.18 29.81 -1.96
C ALA A 23 -0.53 28.66 -1.02
N LEU A 24 -1.77 28.24 -1.18
CA LEU A 24 -2.42 27.00 -0.76
C LEU A 24 -1.46 25.91 -0.30
N LEU A 25 -1.45 25.65 1.01
CA LEU A 25 -0.93 24.39 1.55
C LEU A 25 -1.94 23.30 1.20
N SER A 26 -1.79 22.72 0.00
CA SER A 26 -2.38 21.43 -0.31
C SER A 26 -1.82 20.41 0.69
N PRO A 27 -2.66 19.66 1.44
CA PRO A 27 -2.15 18.48 2.12
C PRO A 27 -1.80 17.47 1.03
N ALA A 28 -0.52 17.41 0.66
CA ALA A 28 0.01 16.27 -0.06
C ALA A 28 -0.27 15.06 0.83
N LEU A 29 -1.28 14.29 0.43
CA LEU A 29 -1.68 13.05 1.05
C LEU A 29 -0.46 12.11 0.92
N SER A 30 0.36 12.10 1.96
CA SER A 30 1.49 11.18 2.12
C SER A 30 0.96 9.78 1.93
N SER A 31 1.17 9.24 0.72
CA SER A 31 0.98 7.84 0.42
C SER A 31 2.08 7.08 1.16
N ALA A 32 1.85 6.84 2.46
CA ALA A 32 2.70 5.94 3.21
C ALA A 32 2.64 4.57 2.52
N PRO A 33 3.79 3.94 2.19
CA PRO A 33 3.77 2.59 1.67
C PRO A 33 3.15 1.69 2.73
N SER A 34 2.08 0.97 2.35
CA SER A 34 1.49 -0.09 3.17
C SER A 34 2.62 -0.97 3.69
N ALA A 35 2.67 -1.19 5.00
CA ALA A 35 3.71 -1.99 5.64
C ALA A 35 3.96 -3.31 4.86
N PRO A 36 5.20 -3.84 4.84
CA PRO A 36 5.48 -5.08 4.12
C PRO A 36 4.57 -6.20 4.64
N SER A 37 3.80 -6.79 3.74
CA SER A 37 2.96 -7.94 4.04
C SER A 37 3.84 -9.13 4.41
N SER A 38 3.55 -9.80 5.53
CA SER A 38 4.21 -11.04 5.96
C SER A 38 3.74 -12.27 5.18
N ALA A 39 3.13 -12.07 4.02
CA ALA A 39 2.58 -13.11 3.17
C ALA A 39 3.70 -13.93 2.50
N PRO A 40 3.72 -15.26 2.68
CA PRO A 40 4.64 -16.13 1.95
C PRO A 40 4.42 -16.00 0.43
N PRO A 41 5.49 -16.02 -0.39
CA PRO A 41 5.36 -15.96 -1.84
C PRO A 41 4.77 -17.26 -2.43
N GLN A 42 4.90 -18.38 -1.73
CA GLN A 42 4.45 -19.71 -2.17
C GLN A 42 3.16 -20.13 -1.44
N PRO A 43 2.28 -20.94 -2.05
CA PRO A 43 1.10 -21.48 -1.37
C PRO A 43 1.50 -22.38 -0.20
N LEU A 44 0.63 -22.44 0.82
CA LEU A 44 0.80 -23.33 1.97
C LEU A 44 -0.18 -24.48 1.85
N VAL A 45 0.35 -25.71 1.81
CA VAL A 45 -0.46 -26.93 1.89
C VAL A 45 -0.83 -27.16 3.35
N VAL A 46 -2.12 -27.25 3.64
CA VAL A 46 -2.64 -27.49 4.99
C VAL A 46 -3.65 -28.62 4.99
N GLU A 47 -3.70 -29.37 6.09
CA GLU A 47 -4.70 -30.41 6.32
C GLU A 47 -6.03 -29.77 6.74
N LEU A 48 -7.07 -29.99 5.95
CA LEU A 48 -8.42 -29.54 6.22
C LEU A 48 -9.27 -30.69 6.76
N LYS A 49 -10.27 -30.34 7.58
CA LYS A 49 -11.23 -31.27 8.20
C LYS A 49 -12.64 -30.94 7.74
N ALA A 50 -13.38 -31.93 7.24
CA ALA A 50 -14.75 -31.73 6.77
C ALA A 50 -15.63 -31.10 7.86
N GLY A 51 -16.48 -30.15 7.48
CA GLY A 51 -17.36 -29.42 8.38
C GLY A 51 -16.68 -28.39 9.30
N LYS A 52 -15.34 -28.35 9.36
CA LYS A 52 -14.62 -27.39 10.18
C LYS A 52 -14.60 -26.01 9.50
N LYS A 53 -14.87 -24.97 10.29
CA LYS A 53 -14.80 -23.58 9.86
C LYS A 53 -13.38 -23.05 9.99
N TYR A 54 -12.92 -22.37 8.96
CA TYR A 54 -11.61 -21.73 8.90
C TYR A 54 -11.77 -20.25 8.54
N ALA A 55 -10.79 -19.45 8.93
CA ALA A 55 -10.69 -18.05 8.54
C ALA A 55 -9.37 -17.86 7.78
N TRP A 56 -9.44 -17.74 6.47
CA TRP A 56 -8.30 -17.48 5.62
C TRP A 56 -7.88 -16.01 5.74
N CYS A 57 -6.58 -15.78 5.93
CA CYS A 57 -6.02 -14.44 5.95
C CYS A 57 -6.08 -13.83 4.55
N SER A 58 -6.82 -12.75 4.38
CA SER A 58 -6.90 -11.96 3.14
C SER A 58 -5.92 -10.79 3.12
N CYS A 59 -5.55 -10.25 4.29
CA CYS A 59 -4.71 -9.06 4.40
C CYS A 59 -3.20 -9.30 4.26
N GLY A 60 -2.75 -10.55 4.35
CA GLY A 60 -1.33 -10.89 4.24
C GLY A 60 -0.46 -10.48 5.44
N HIS A 61 -1.02 -9.99 6.55
CA HIS A 61 -0.25 -9.60 7.75
C HIS A 61 -0.31 -10.61 8.90
N SER A 62 -0.98 -11.75 8.69
CA SER A 62 -1.04 -12.77 9.72
C SER A 62 0.31 -13.45 9.93
N LYS A 63 0.63 -13.78 11.19
CA LYS A 63 1.79 -14.58 11.59
C LYS A 63 1.51 -16.08 11.53
N THR A 64 0.24 -16.49 11.46
CA THR A 64 -0.20 -17.90 11.40
C THR A 64 -0.75 -18.25 10.02
N GLN A 65 -0.05 -17.84 8.95
CA GLN A 65 -0.46 -18.12 7.58
C GLN A 65 -0.69 -19.63 7.37
N PRO A 66 -1.68 -20.03 6.57
CA PRO A 66 -2.57 -19.20 5.73
C PRO A 66 -3.79 -18.61 6.47
N PHE A 67 -3.94 -18.88 7.77
CA PHE A 67 -5.11 -18.49 8.55
C PHE A 67 -4.96 -17.11 9.19
N CYS A 68 -6.09 -16.53 9.59
CA CYS A 68 -6.15 -15.24 10.26
C CYS A 68 -5.92 -15.37 11.78
N ASP A 69 -4.99 -14.58 12.31
CA ASP A 69 -4.69 -14.40 13.75
C ASP A 69 -5.24 -13.08 14.33
N GLY A 70 -5.91 -12.27 13.50
CA GLY A 70 -6.47 -10.98 13.91
C GLY A 70 -5.58 -9.77 13.60
N SER A 71 -4.37 -9.95 13.07
CA SER A 71 -3.48 -8.84 12.71
C SER A 71 -4.09 -7.86 11.69
N HIS A 72 -5.09 -8.28 10.92
CA HIS A 72 -5.83 -7.40 10.00
C HIS A 72 -6.42 -6.15 10.70
N ARG A 73 -6.83 -6.26 11.96
CA ARG A 73 -7.48 -5.14 12.68
C ARG A 73 -6.56 -3.92 12.82
N THR A 74 -5.26 -4.15 12.94
CA THR A 74 -4.27 -3.10 13.14
C THR A 74 -3.47 -2.83 11.87
N ALA A 75 -3.04 -3.88 11.17
CA ALA A 75 -2.15 -3.74 10.00
C ALA A 75 -2.89 -3.46 8.69
N ALA A 76 -4.16 -3.86 8.57
CA ALA A 76 -4.97 -3.62 7.38
C ALA A 76 -6.45 -3.35 7.74
N PRO A 77 -6.75 -2.21 8.40
CA PRO A 77 -8.12 -1.86 8.78
C PRO A 77 -9.05 -1.87 7.55
N GLY A 78 -10.26 -2.41 7.72
CA GLY A 78 -11.24 -2.56 6.63
C GLY A 78 -11.09 -3.85 5.82
N VAL A 79 -9.98 -4.58 5.93
CA VAL A 79 -9.82 -5.90 5.29
C VAL A 79 -10.24 -7.00 6.25
N SER A 80 -11.30 -7.74 5.89
CA SER A 80 -11.81 -8.86 6.70
C SER A 80 -11.32 -10.21 6.17
N PRO A 81 -11.03 -11.19 7.05
CA PRO A 81 -10.66 -12.54 6.63
C PRO A 81 -11.84 -13.27 5.96
N LEU A 82 -11.52 -14.10 4.98
CA LEU A 82 -12.52 -14.93 4.31
C LEU A 82 -12.82 -16.17 5.16
N ARG A 83 -14.07 -16.31 5.60
CA ARG A 83 -14.54 -17.48 6.34
C ARG A 83 -15.03 -18.53 5.35
N PHE A 84 -14.60 -19.78 5.52
CA PHE A 84 -15.08 -20.89 4.73
C PHE A 84 -15.19 -22.15 5.60
N THR A 85 -15.98 -23.11 5.13
CA THR A 85 -16.12 -24.43 5.76
C THR A 85 -15.50 -25.44 4.79
N ALA A 86 -14.61 -26.30 5.28
CA ALA A 86 -14.05 -27.35 4.43
C ALA A 86 -15.12 -28.42 4.17
N GLU A 87 -15.30 -28.81 2.91
CA GLU A 87 -16.33 -29.78 2.50
C GLU A 87 -15.86 -31.22 2.72
N ALA A 88 -14.55 -31.47 2.64
CA ALA A 88 -13.94 -32.78 2.81
C ALA A 88 -12.66 -32.69 3.65
N ASP A 89 -12.25 -33.82 4.22
CA ASP A 89 -10.93 -34.01 4.80
C ASP A 89 -9.87 -34.07 3.69
N GLY A 90 -8.72 -33.43 3.92
CA GLY A 90 -7.58 -33.58 3.02
C GLY A 90 -6.67 -32.36 2.94
N ALA A 91 -5.51 -32.59 2.35
CA ALA A 91 -4.49 -31.58 2.10
C ALA A 91 -4.93 -30.64 0.96
N ALA A 92 -4.98 -29.33 1.24
CA ALA A 92 -5.35 -28.33 0.25
C ALA A 92 -4.30 -27.20 0.16
N PRO A 93 -3.91 -26.76 -1.05
CA PRO A 93 -3.02 -25.62 -1.22
C PRO A 93 -3.80 -24.31 -1.04
N LEU A 94 -3.64 -23.66 0.10
CA LEU A 94 -4.23 -22.35 0.35
C LEU A 94 -3.31 -21.22 -0.13
N CYS A 95 -3.91 -20.17 -0.67
CA CYS A 95 -3.18 -19.02 -1.17
C CYS A 95 -2.50 -18.26 -0.01
N ALA A 96 -1.17 -18.15 -0.07
CA ALA A 96 -0.42 -17.36 0.90
C ALA A 96 -0.07 -15.97 0.37
N CYS A 97 0.13 -15.81 -0.94
CA CYS A 97 0.55 -14.56 -1.58
C CYS A 97 -0.54 -13.50 -1.73
N LYS A 98 -1.80 -13.86 -1.43
CA LYS A 98 -3.01 -13.00 -1.46
C LYS A 98 -3.40 -12.43 -2.83
N ARG A 99 -2.95 -13.10 -3.90
CA ARG A 99 -3.22 -12.72 -5.30
C ARG A 99 -4.07 -13.73 -6.06
N THR A 100 -4.60 -14.73 -5.36
CA THR A 100 -5.51 -15.71 -5.98
C THR A 100 -6.79 -15.05 -6.46
N ARG A 101 -7.28 -15.50 -7.61
CA ARG A 101 -8.60 -15.15 -8.15
C ARG A 101 -9.68 -16.13 -7.65
N THR A 102 -9.29 -17.23 -7.02
CA THR A 102 -10.17 -18.27 -6.48
C THR A 102 -9.93 -18.49 -4.98
N PRO A 103 -10.16 -17.48 -4.12
CA PRO A 103 -9.94 -17.62 -2.69
C PRO A 103 -10.86 -18.71 -2.09
N PRO A 104 -10.39 -19.47 -1.08
CA PRO A 104 -9.09 -19.35 -0.39
C PRO A 104 -7.93 -20.13 -1.04
N PHE A 105 -8.18 -20.81 -2.17
CA PHE A 105 -7.24 -21.76 -2.78
C PHE A 105 -6.20 -21.08 -3.66
N CYS A 106 -5.07 -21.78 -3.88
CA CYS A 106 -4.05 -21.34 -4.83
C CYS A 106 -4.45 -21.68 -6.27
N ASP A 107 -4.40 -20.68 -7.15
CA ASP A 107 -4.67 -20.77 -8.59
C ASP A 107 -3.39 -20.61 -9.46
N GLY A 108 -2.22 -20.52 -8.82
CA GLY A 108 -0.96 -20.29 -9.52
C GLY A 108 -0.60 -18.81 -9.76
N SER A 109 -1.47 -17.85 -9.43
CA SER A 109 -1.22 -16.41 -9.62
C SER A 109 0.07 -15.91 -8.94
N HIS A 110 0.61 -16.65 -7.96
CA HIS A 110 1.90 -16.33 -7.35
C HIS A 110 3.09 -16.32 -8.34
N ARG A 111 3.02 -17.13 -9.41
CA ARG A 111 4.09 -17.29 -10.41
C ARG A 111 4.24 -16.09 -11.34
N GLU A 112 3.17 -15.33 -11.56
CA GLU A 112 3.18 -14.14 -12.44
C GLU A 112 4.05 -12.99 -11.90
N GLN A 113 4.48 -13.03 -10.63
CA GLN A 113 5.39 -12.04 -10.03
C GLN A 113 6.83 -12.54 -9.88
N ALA A 114 7.15 -13.76 -10.33
CA ALA A 114 8.52 -14.21 -10.44
C ALA A 114 9.19 -13.69 -11.72
N ALA A 115 8.41 -13.26 -12.71
CA ALA A 115 8.92 -12.56 -13.89
C ALA A 115 8.99 -11.05 -13.60
N PRO A 116 10.08 -10.35 -13.97
CA PRO A 116 10.12 -8.89 -13.92
C PRO A 116 8.96 -8.31 -14.76
N PRO A 117 8.49 -7.09 -14.46
CA PRO A 117 7.45 -6.43 -15.25
C PRO A 117 7.97 -6.14 -16.66
N GLY A 118 7.79 -7.10 -17.58
CA GLY A 118 8.00 -6.95 -19.00
C GLY A 118 6.66 -6.81 -19.73
N PRO A 119 6.64 -6.15 -20.90
CA PRO A 119 5.41 -6.04 -21.68
C PRO A 119 4.98 -7.45 -22.11
N ARG A 120 3.73 -7.80 -21.80
CA ARG A 120 3.08 -9.01 -22.31
C ARG A 120 2.62 -8.75 -23.75
N PRO A 121 2.70 -9.75 -24.66
CA PRO A 121 2.34 -9.60 -26.07
C PRO A 121 0.87 -9.26 -26.29
#